data_AF-A0A1B9KXF9-F1
#
_entry.id   AF-A0A1B9KXF9-F1
#
_cell.length_a   1.000
_cell.length_b   1.000
_cell.length_c   1.000
_cell.angle_alpha   90.00
_cell.angle_beta   90.00
_cell.angle_gamma   90.00
#
_symmetry.space_group_name_H-M   'P 1'
#
loop_
_entity.id
_entity.type
_entity.pdbx_description
1 polymer ?
#
loop_
_entity_poly.entity_id
_entity_poly.type
_entity_poly.pdbx_seq_one_letter_code
_entity_poly.pdbx_strand_id
1 'polypeptide(L)'
;MNKTYTAIAIIFTFMIYVIVNLCKDKEAIQKTNDELLGKIEQLNQNIAKNNQIIADNEQSKRELENQSLERQERINEQLKNNHCANERIPSSVVDRLYNRAKSLRQSTYTSKFAQ
;
A
#
# COMPACT_ATOMS: atom_id res chain seq x y z
N MET A 1 -63.08 45.46 2.65
CA MET A 1 -61.60 45.40 2.68
C MET A 1 -61.08 45.95 1.37
N ASN A 2 -60.19 46.95 1.38
CA ASN A 2 -59.81 47.66 0.16
C ASN A 2 -58.80 46.83 -0.67
N LYS A 3 -59.15 46.56 -1.93
CA LYS A 3 -58.50 45.58 -2.83
C LYS A 3 -57.01 45.87 -3.05
N THR A 4 -56.63 47.14 -2.98
CA THR A 4 -55.23 47.60 -3.07
C THR A 4 -54.40 47.20 -1.87
N TYR A 5 -54.91 47.35 -0.65
CA TYR A 5 -54.20 46.97 0.58
C TYR A 5 -53.96 45.45 0.66
N THR A 6 -54.92 44.64 0.20
CA THR A 6 -54.74 43.19 0.11
C THR A 6 -53.67 42.79 -0.89
N ALA A 7 -53.58 43.46 -2.05
CA ALA A 7 -52.54 43.19 -3.04
C ALA A 7 -51.14 43.59 -2.53
N ILE A 8 -51.03 44.74 -1.85
CA ILE A 8 -49.78 45.21 -1.24
C ILE A 8 -49.30 44.21 -0.17
N ALA A 9 -50.20 43.71 0.68
CA ALA A 9 -49.85 42.74 1.72
C ALA A 9 -49.31 41.42 1.12
N ILE A 10 -49.91 40.93 0.04
CA ILE A 10 -49.46 39.70 -0.65
C ILE A 10 -48.05 39.91 -1.23
N ILE A 11 -47.81 41.05 -1.90
CA ILE A 11 -46.51 41.38 -2.48
C ILE A 11 -45.43 41.48 -1.40
N PHE A 12 -45.73 42.15 -0.28
CA PHE A 12 -44.79 42.25 0.84
C PHE A 12 -44.47 40.88 1.44
N THR A 13 -45.46 40.02 1.60
CA THR A 13 -45.27 38.67 2.13
C THR A 13 -44.37 37.85 1.20
N PHE A 14 -44.58 37.97 -0.12
CA PHE A 14 -43.75 37.28 -1.11
C PHE A 14 -42.31 37.82 -1.14
N MET A 15 -42.13 39.14 -1.01
CA MET A 15 -40.80 39.76 -0.92
C MET A 15 -40.04 39.28 0.31
N ILE A 16 -40.69 39.22 1.48
CA ILE A 16 -40.08 38.71 2.72
C ILE A 16 -39.67 37.24 2.54
N TYR A 17 -40.54 36.43 1.94
CA TYR A 17 -40.24 35.02 1.67
C TYR A 17 -39.00 34.85 0.79
N VAL A 18 -38.90 35.62 -0.30
CA VAL A 18 -37.74 35.58 -1.21
C VAL A 18 -36.46 36.02 -0.49
N ILE A 19 -36.52 37.09 0.31
CA ILE A 19 -35.36 37.59 1.07
C ILE A 19 -34.87 36.53 2.07
N VAL A 20 -35.78 35.88 2.80
CA VAL A 20 -35.42 34.84 3.77
C VAL A 20 -34.74 33.65 3.09
N ASN A 21 -35.28 33.19 1.95
CA ASN A 21 -34.67 32.09 1.20
C ASN A 21 -33.28 32.47 0.67
N LEU A 22 -33.11 33.66 0.11
CA LEU A 22 -31.80 34.14 -0.37
C LEU A 22 -30.75 34.21 0.75
N CYS A 23 -31.14 34.65 1.96
CA CYS A 23 -30.23 34.64 3.10
C CYS A 23 -29.83 33.21 3.49
N LYS A 24 -30.78 32.28 3.58
CA LYS A 24 -30.51 30.87 3.90
C LYS A 24 -29.61 30.20 2.86
N ASP A 25 -29.88 30.45 1.58
CA ASP A 25 -29.08 29.89 0.49
C ASP A 25 -27.64 30.42 0.54
N LYS A 26 -27.47 31.72 0.82
CA LYS A 26 -26.15 32.32 0.99
C LYS A 26 -25.37 31.69 2.15
N GLU A 27 -26.01 31.49 3.29
CA GLU A 27 -25.39 30.82 4.46
C GLU A 27 -25.01 29.37 4.14
N ALA A 28 -25.88 28.63 3.45
CA ALA A 28 -25.61 27.25 3.05
C ALA A 28 -24.44 27.16 2.07
N ILE A 29 -24.38 28.06 1.08
CA ILE A 29 -23.27 28.14 0.13
C ILE A 29 -21.96 28.46 0.86
N GLN A 30 -21.98 29.44 1.77
CA GLN A 30 -20.80 29.81 2.53
C GLN A 30 -20.27 28.64 3.37
N LYS A 31 -21.16 27.95 4.10
CA LYS A 31 -20.80 26.77 4.88
C LYS A 31 -20.21 25.65 4.01
N THR A 32 -20.81 25.41 2.84
CA THR A 32 -20.33 24.38 1.92
C THR A 32 -18.95 24.74 1.35
N ASN A 33 -18.72 26.02 1.03
CA ASN A 33 -17.43 26.50 0.59
C ASN A 33 -16.35 26.35 1.68
N ASP A 34 -16.66 26.71 2.92
CA ASP A 34 -15.73 26.55 4.04
C ASP A 34 -15.38 25.07 4.28
N GLU A 35 -16.37 24.17 4.18
CA GLU A 35 -16.15 22.73 4.28
C GLU A 35 -15.29 22.19 3.13
N LEU A 36 -15.54 22.64 1.90
CA LEU A 36 -14.75 22.25 0.72
C LEU A 36 -13.31 22.77 0.81
N LEU A 37 -13.11 24.01 1.27
CA LEU A 37 -11.78 24.57 1.50
C LEU A 37 -11.01 23.77 2.55
N GLY A 38 -11.66 23.42 3.67
CA GLY A 38 -11.06 22.57 4.70
C GLY A 38 -10.67 21.18 4.17
N LYS A 39 -11.53 20.56 3.35
CA LYS A 39 -11.23 19.28 2.68
C LYS A 39 -10.06 19.39 1.72
N ILE A 40 -9.97 20.47 0.94
CA ILE A 40 -8.85 20.73 0.02
C ILE A 40 -7.55 20.91 0.79
N GLU A 41 -7.56 21.66 1.87
CA GLU A 41 -6.38 21.87 2.71
C GLU A 41 -5.89 20.56 3.32
N GLN A 42 -6.79 19.77 3.89
CA GLN A 42 -6.47 18.45 4.43
C GLN A 42 -5.92 17.51 3.34
N LEU A 43 -6.49 17.53 2.14
CA LEU A 43 -6.02 16.73 1.01
C LEU A 43 -4.59 17.14 0.61
N ASN A 44 -4.31 18.44 0.52
CA ASN A 44 -2.97 18.94 0.19
C ASN A 44 -1.93 18.54 1.23
N GLN A 45 -2.26 18.62 2.53
CA GLN A 45 -1.38 18.17 3.61
C GLN A 45 -1.10 16.66 3.51
N ASN A 46 -2.14 15.85 3.23
CA ASN A 46 -1.99 14.41 3.06
C ASN A 46 -1.13 14.06 1.82
N ILE A 47 -1.30 14.78 0.71
CA ILE A 47 -0.48 14.60 -0.50
C ILE A 47 0.99 14.91 -0.19
N ALA A 48 1.27 16.02 0.49
CA ALA A 48 2.64 16.39 0.87
C ALA A 48 3.29 15.32 1.75
N LYS A 49 2.57 14.82 2.76
CA LYS A 49 3.04 13.73 3.64
C LYS A 49 3.28 12.43 2.87
N ASN A 50 2.37 12.06 1.98
CA ASN A 50 2.50 10.83 1.18
C ASN A 50 3.69 10.91 0.22
N ASN A 51 3.91 12.06 -0.41
CA ASN A 51 5.06 12.25 -1.30
C ASN A 51 6.39 12.11 -0.55
N GLN A 52 6.46 12.62 0.69
CA GLN A 52 7.64 12.42 1.53
C GLN A 52 7.87 10.94 1.85
N ILE A 53 6.82 10.21 2.22
CA ILE A 53 6.90 8.77 2.49
C ILE A 53 7.38 8.00 1.25
N ILE A 54 6.90 8.37 0.06
CA ILE A 54 7.33 7.74 -1.21
C ILE A 54 8.83 7.99 -1.42
N ALA A 55 9.31 9.22 -1.24
CA ALA A 55 10.72 9.53 -1.38
C ALA A 55 11.61 8.75 -0.40
N ASP A 56 11.20 8.67 0.86
CA ASP A 56 11.91 7.91 1.91
C ASP A 56 11.96 6.41 1.58
N ASN A 57 10.85 5.86 1.08
CA ASN A 57 10.76 4.46 0.66
C ASN A 57 11.62 4.16 -0.58
N GLU A 58 11.66 5.07 -1.56
CA GLU A 58 12.52 4.93 -2.74
C GLU A 58 14.01 4.97 -2.38
N GLN A 59 14.39 5.81 -1.41
CA GLN A 59 15.75 5.81 -0.89
C GLN A 59 16.07 4.48 -0.18
N SER A 60 15.21 4.07 0.77
CA SER A 60 15.39 2.83 1.53
C SER A 60 15.47 1.60 0.62
N LYS A 61 14.67 1.57 -0.45
CA LYS A 61 14.70 0.50 -1.45
C LYS A 61 16.08 0.42 -2.13
N ARG A 62 16.64 1.56 -2.57
CA ARG A 62 17.98 1.60 -3.19
C ARG A 62 19.08 1.14 -2.23
N GLU A 63 19.00 1.54 -0.96
CA GLU A 63 19.94 1.10 0.06
C GLU A 63 19.87 -0.42 0.28
N LEU A 64 18.67 -0.98 0.38
CA LEU A 64 18.47 -2.43 0.52
C LEU A 64 18.92 -3.21 -0.72
N GLU A 65 18.69 -2.70 -1.92
CA GLU A 65 19.18 -3.30 -3.16
C GLU A 65 20.72 -3.34 -3.19
N ASN A 66 21.38 -2.24 -2.83
CA ASN A 66 22.85 -2.19 -2.72
C ASN A 66 23.38 -3.17 -1.68
N GLN A 67 22.77 -3.22 -0.48
CA GLN A 67 23.17 -4.18 0.56
C GLN A 67 22.94 -5.64 0.14
N SER A 68 21.89 -5.90 -0.63
CA SER A 68 21.60 -7.23 -1.17
C SER A 68 22.65 -7.63 -2.20
N LEU A 69 23.03 -6.71 -3.09
CA LEU A 69 24.08 -6.93 -4.07
C LEU A 69 25.43 -7.21 -3.39
N GLU A 70 25.83 -6.37 -2.44
CA GLU A 70 27.07 -6.55 -1.68
C GLU A 70 27.10 -7.91 -0.95
N ARG A 71 25.98 -8.31 -0.34
CA ARG A 71 25.88 -9.64 0.29
C ARG A 71 26.03 -10.77 -0.71
N GLN A 72 25.42 -10.67 -1.89
CA GLN A 72 25.55 -11.66 -2.95
C GLN A 72 26.99 -11.75 -3.46
N GLU A 73 27.67 -10.61 -3.64
CA GLU A 73 29.08 -10.57 -4.02
C GLU A 73 29.97 -11.26 -2.98
N ARG A 74 29.80 -10.93 -1.69
CA ARG A 74 30.54 -11.58 -0.59
C ARG A 74 30.32 -13.09 -0.56
N ILE A 75 29.08 -13.57 -0.72
CA ILE A 75 28.77 -15.00 -0.79
C ILE A 75 29.46 -15.64 -1.99
N ASN A 76 29.39 -14.99 -3.16
CA ASN A 76 30.02 -15.49 -4.37
C ASN A 76 31.54 -15.58 -4.24
N GLU A 77 32.18 -14.58 -3.63
CA GLU A 77 33.62 -14.62 -3.32
C GLU A 77 33.98 -15.76 -2.36
N GLN A 78 33.18 -15.95 -1.31
CA GLN A 78 33.36 -17.06 -0.37
C GLN A 78 33.21 -18.42 -1.05
N LEU A 79 32.24 -18.60 -1.94
CA LEU A 79 32.03 -19.84 -2.69
C LEU A 79 33.13 -20.10 -3.73
N LYS A 80 33.52 -19.07 -4.49
CA LYS A 80 34.59 -19.17 -5.51
C LYS A 80 35.91 -19.65 -4.93
N ASN A 81 36.24 -19.18 -3.72
CA ASN A 81 37.47 -19.53 -3.02
C ASN A 81 37.29 -20.69 -2.03
N ASN A 82 36.13 -21.36 -2.02
CA ASN A 82 35.88 -22.49 -1.13
C ASN A 82 36.53 -23.77 -1.69
N HIS A 83 37.55 -24.26 -0.98
CA HIS A 83 38.25 -25.49 -1.36
C HIS A 83 37.32 -26.70 -1.45
N CYS A 84 36.38 -26.84 -0.51
CA CYS A 84 35.42 -27.94 -0.48
C CYS A 84 34.40 -27.90 -1.62
N ALA A 85 34.16 -26.74 -2.24
CA ALA A 85 33.27 -26.61 -3.40
C ALA A 85 33.98 -26.95 -4.72
N ASN A 86 35.30 -26.73 -4.79
CA ASN A 86 36.12 -27.05 -5.96
C ASN A 86 36.69 -28.48 -5.94
N GLU A 87 36.66 -29.15 -4.79
CA GLU A 87 37.09 -30.54 -4.69
C GLU A 87 36.02 -31.51 -5.17
N ARG A 88 36.43 -32.46 -6.02
CA ARG A 88 35.57 -33.57 -6.43
C ARG A 88 35.28 -34.44 -5.21
N ILE A 89 34.01 -34.51 -4.81
CA ILE A 89 33.59 -35.38 -3.70
C ILE A 89 34.07 -36.81 -3.99
N PRO A 90 34.82 -37.44 -3.06
CA PRO A 90 35.32 -38.80 -3.27
C PRO A 90 34.17 -39.76 -3.59
N SER A 91 34.37 -40.64 -4.58
CA SER A 91 33.35 -41.60 -5.03
C SER A 91 32.78 -42.42 -3.87
N SER A 92 33.60 -42.82 -2.91
CA SER A 92 33.16 -43.55 -1.71
C SER A 92 32.13 -42.81 -0.85
N VAL A 93 32.17 -41.48 -0.81
CA VAL A 93 31.19 -40.65 -0.10
C VAL A 93 29.90 -40.55 -0.93
N VAL A 94 30.03 -40.33 -2.25
CA VAL A 94 28.90 -40.32 -3.18
C VAL A 94 28.14 -41.64 -3.14
N ASP A 95 28.84 -42.77 -3.19
CA ASP A 95 28.27 -44.11 -3.15
C ASP A 95 27.53 -44.39 -1.83
N ARG A 96 28.09 -43.94 -0.69
CA ARG A 96 27.42 -44.03 0.61
C ARG A 96 26.14 -43.20 0.65
N LEU A 97 26.18 -41.96 0.14
CA LEU A 97 25.00 -41.09 0.08
C LEU A 97 23.92 -41.68 -0.85
N TYR A 98 24.33 -42.19 -2.02
CA TYR A 98 23.45 -42.85 -2.96
C TYR A 98 22.79 -44.10 -2.35
N ASN A 99 23.57 -44.97 -1.72
CA ASN A 99 23.05 -46.19 -1.08
C ASN A 99 22.12 -45.87 0.09
N ARG A 100 22.40 -44.83 0.87
CA ARG A 100 21.51 -44.35 1.93
C ARG A 100 20.22 -43.76 1.36
N ALA A 101 20.28 -42.97 0.29
CA ALA A 101 19.08 -42.45 -0.37
C ALA A 101 18.23 -43.58 -0.96
N LYS A 102 18.87 -44.59 -1.56
CA LYS A 102 18.20 -45.79 -2.08
C LYS A 102 17.53 -46.60 -0.98
N SER A 103 18.21 -46.83 0.15
CA SER A 103 17.64 -47.58 1.28
C SER A 103 16.44 -46.86 1.89
N LEU A 104 16.48 -45.53 2.03
CA LEU A 104 15.36 -44.72 2.51
C LEU A 104 14.15 -44.75 1.56
N ARG A 105 14.39 -44.75 0.24
CA ARG A 105 13.30 -44.91 -0.74
C ARG A 105 12.72 -46.32 -0.66
N GLN A 106 13.56 -47.34 -0.60
CA GLN A 106 13.11 -48.73 -0.50
C GLN A 106 12.33 -48.99 0.80
N SER A 107 12.80 -48.51 1.95
CA SER A 107 12.08 -48.65 3.23
C SER A 107 10.70 -47.99 3.18
N THR A 108 10.59 -46.84 2.51
CA THR A 108 9.31 -46.13 2.32
C THR A 108 8.37 -46.87 1.36
N TYR A 109 8.90 -47.53 0.32
CA TYR A 109 8.10 -48.37 -0.57
C TYR A 109 7.64 -49.64 0.13
N THR A 110 8.50 -50.33 0.89
CA THR A 110 8.12 -51.54 1.63
C THR A 110 7.08 -51.25 2.71
N SER A 111 7.15 -50.09 3.39
CA SER A 111 6.13 -49.70 4.37
C SER A 111 4.78 -49.31 3.75
N LYS A 112 4.75 -48.87 2.48
CA LYS A 112 3.50 -48.52 1.77
C LYS A 112 2.76 -49.73 1.19
N PHE A 113 3.45 -50.85 0.99
CA PHE A 113 2.87 -52.10 0.47
C PHE A 113 2.62 -53.17 1.56
N ALA A 114 3.01 -52.88 2.81
CA ALA A 114 2.79 -53.76 3.97
C ALA A 114 1.59 -53.32 4.84
N GLN A 115 0.69 -52.50 4.28
CA GLN A 115 -0.55 -52.03 4.89
C GLN A 115 -1.72 -52.43 3.98
#